data_AF-A0A966IU79-F1
#
_entry.id   AF-A0A966IU79-F1
#
_cell.length_a   1.000
_cell.length_b   1.000
_cell.length_c   1.000
_cell.angle_alpha   90.00
_cell.angle_beta   90.00
_cell.angle_gamma   90.00
#
_symmetry.space_group_name_H-M   'P 1'
#
loop_
_entity.id
_entity.type
_entity.pdbx_description
1 polymer ?
#
loop_
_entity_poly.entity_id
_entity_poly.type
_entity_poly.pdbx_seq_one_letter_code
_entity_poly.pdbx_strand_id
1 'polypeptide(L)' 'DRAAANGRLATLIGTIAGDDTVLAISKSANGGKSLSQQLTNFINGNQKSISKGVR' A
#
# COMPACT_ATOMS: atom_id res chain seq x y z
N ASP A 1 7.05 0.87 7.51
CA ASP A 1 5.81 1.58 7.20
C ASP A 1 4.64 0.99 8.01
N ARG A 2 3.86 1.81 8.72
CA ARG A 2 2.77 1.33 9.61
C ARG A 2 1.54 0.87 8.82
N ALA A 3 1.29 1.44 7.64
CA ALA A 3 0.13 1.07 6.80
C ALA A 3 0.29 -0.31 6.15
N ALA A 4 1.50 -0.63 5.70
CA ALA A 4 1.90 -1.98 5.29
C ALA A 4 1.84 -2.98 6.46
N ALA A 5 2.35 -2.60 7.64
CA ALA A 5 2.34 -3.45 8.83
C ALA A 5 0.92 -3.80 9.31
N ASN A 6 -0.02 -2.86 9.18
CA ASN A 6 -1.42 -3.05 9.56
C ASN A 6 -2.27 -3.69 8.43
N GLY A 7 -1.64 -4.11 7.33
CA GLY A 7 -2.31 -4.77 6.20
C GLY A 7 -3.22 -3.87 5.36
N ARG A 8 -3.23 -2.56 5.61
CA ARG A 8 -4.07 -1.58 4.87
C ARG A 8 -3.53 -1.32 3.46
N LEU A 9 -2.22 -1.44 3.27
CA LEU A 9 -1.56 -1.44 1.96
C LEU A 9 -0.90 -2.80 1.74
N ALA A 10 -1.70 -3.84 1.58
CA ALA A 10 -1.23 -5.23 1.55
C ALA A 10 -0.22 -5.52 0.44
N THR A 11 -0.23 -4.74 -0.65
CA THR A 11 0.68 -4.89 -1.78
C THR A 11 2.01 -4.14 -1.63
N LEU A 12 2.15 -3.26 -0.62
CA LEU A 12 3.37 -2.52 -0.31
C LEU A 12 4.31 -3.41 0.52
N ILE A 13 5.58 -3.51 0.12
CA ILE A 13 6.65 -4.10 0.95
C ILE A 13 7.19 -3.04 1.90
N GLY A 14 7.47 -1.86 1.36
CA GLY A 14 8.10 -0.78 2.09
C GLY A 14 8.28 0.45 1.23
N THR A 15 8.82 1.49 1.87
CA THR A 15 9.11 2.78 1.25
C THR A 15 10.54 3.19 1.54
N ILE A 16 11.14 3.90 0.60
CA ILE A 16 12.41 4.61 0.79
C ILE A 16 12.11 6.08 0.59
N ALA A 17 12.28 6.89 1.63
CA ALA A 17 12.07 8.33 1.57
C ALA A 17 13.40 9.04 1.29
N GLY A 18 13.38 9.99 0.35
CA GLY A 18 14.35 11.05 0.20
C GLY A 18 13.83 12.34 0.84
N ASP A 19 14.28 13.48 0.34
CA ASP A 19 13.85 14.81 0.82
C ASP A 19 12.39 15.10 0.43
N ASP A 20 12.13 15.32 -0.87
CA ASP A 20 10.79 15.62 -1.40
C ASP A 20 10.07 14.41 -2.02
N THR A 21 10.75 13.26 -2.11
CA THR A 21 10.24 12.11 -2.86
C THR A 21 10.30 10.83 -2.05
N VAL A 22 9.35 9.93 -2.32
CA VAL A 22 9.31 8.61 -1.70
C VAL A 22 9.16 7.56 -2.80
N LEU A 23 10.04 6.55 -2.77
CA LEU A 23 9.89 5.34 -3.56
C LEU A 23 9.04 4.33 -2.79
N ALA A 24 7.93 3.89 -3.38
CA ALA A 24 7.07 2.84 -2.84
C ALA A 24 7.29 1.52 -3.60
N ILE A 25 7.58 0.44 -2.89
CA ILE A 25 7.98 -0.86 -3.48
C ILE A 25 6.83 -1.86 -3.38
N SER A 26 6.35 -2.36 -4.52
CA SER A 26 5.31 -3.39 -4.56
C SER A 26 5.84 -4.80 -4.34
N LYS A 27 5.00 -5.68 -3.77
CA LYS A 27 5.29 -7.12 -3.57
C LYS A 27 5.49 -7.91 -4.86
N SER A 28 4.83 -7.49 -5.94
CA SER A 28 4.93 -8.12 -7.25
C SER A 28 5.71 -7.23 -8.19
N ALA A 29 6.51 -7.81 -9.09
CA ALA A 29 7.29 -7.09 -10.10
C ALA A 29 6.41 -6.19 -11.00
N ASN A 30 5.19 -6.62 -11.29
CA ASN A 30 4.22 -5.87 -12.11
C ASN A 30 3.16 -5.15 -11.26
N GLY A 31 3.38 -5.05 -9.94
CA GLY A 31 2.40 -4.59 -8.96
C GLY A 31 2.22 -3.08 -8.85
N GLY A 32 3.05 -2.27 -9.52
CA GLY A 32 3.06 -0.81 -9.38
C GLY A 32 1.72 -0.13 -9.66
N LYS A 33 1.01 -0.55 -10.71
CA LYS A 33 -0.32 -0.01 -11.06
C LYS A 33 -1.39 -0.31 -9.99
N SER A 34 -1.36 -1.50 -9.42
CA SER A 34 -2.29 -1.87 -8.34
C SER A 34 -1.95 -1.14 -7.04
N LEU A 35 -0.66 -0.96 -6.75
CA LEU A 35 -0.19 -0.26 -5.56
C LEU A 35 -0.55 1.23 -5.62
N SER A 36 -0.41 1.88 -6.78
CA SER A 36 -0.79 3.29 -6.94
C SER A 36 -2.29 3.51 -6.71
N GLN A 37 -3.14 2.63 -7.24
CA GLN A 37 -4.58 2.67 -6.99
C GLN A 37 -4.93 2.48 -5.50
N GLN A 38 -4.27 1.54 -4.82
CA GLN A 38 -4.43 1.36 -3.37
C GLN A 38 -4.00 2.59 -2.59
N LEU A 39 -2.89 3.23 -2.97
CA LEU A 39 -2.41 4.47 -2.35
C LEU A 39 -3.40 5.63 -2.55
N THR A 40 -3.92 5.83 -3.76
CA THR A 40 -4.94 6.86 -4.03
C THR A 40 -6.20 6.63 -3.20
N ASN A 41 -6.71 5.39 -3.17
CA ASN A 41 -7.85 5.04 -2.33
C ASN A 41 -7.55 5.23 -0.84
N PHE A 42 -6.31 4.97 -0.43
CA PHE A 42 -5.90 5.10 0.95
C PHE A 42 -5.92 6.57 1.41
N ILE A 43 -5.39 7.48 0.59
CA ILE A 43 -5.35 8.93 0.82
C ILE A 43 -6.77 9.50 0.82
N ASN A 44 -7.63 9.03 -0.09
CA ASN A 44 -9.01 9.49 -0.20
C ASN A 44 -9.94 8.94 0.91
N GLY A 45 -9.43 8.14 1.86
CA GLY A 45 -10.24 7.54 2.92
C GLY A 45 -11.18 6.43 2.46
N ASN A 46 -11.16 6.05 1.18
CA ASN A 46 -12.00 5.01 0.58
C ASN A 46 -11.45 3.60 0.86
N GLN A 47 -11.17 3.32 2.12
CA GLN A 47 -10.66 2.04 2.57
C GLN A 47 -11.80 1.03 2.52
N LYS A 48 -11.85 0.22 1.46
CA LYS A 48 -12.60 -1.04 1.53
C LYS A 48 -11.87 -1.89 2.55
N SER A 49 -12.43 -2.02 3.75
CA SER A 49 -11.91 -2.90 4.78
C SER A 49 -11.71 -4.27 4.14
N ILE A 50 -10.44 -4.71 4.05
CA ILE A 50 -10.16 -6.10 3.75
C ILE A 50 -10.69 -6.84 4.97
N SER A 51 -11.92 -7.36 4.87
CA SER A 51 -12.44 -8.31 5.83
C SER A 51 -11.46 -9.48 5.81
N LYS A 52 -10.61 -9.53 6.84
CA LYS A 52 -9.78 -10.69 7.11
C LYS A 52 -10.76 -11.85 7.29
N GLY A 53 -10.94 -12.65 6.25
CA GLY A 53 -11.62 -13.93 6.35
C GLY A 53 -10.84 -14.76 7.35
N VAL A 54 -11.33 -14.80 8.58
CA VAL A 54 -10.91 -15.74 9.61
C VAL A 54 -11.28 -17.13 9.08
N ARG A 55 -10.27 -17.92 8.72
CA ARG A 55 -10.34 -19.38 8.70
C ARG A 55 -9.23 -19.87 9.60
#